data_AF-A0A392PNY5-F1
#
_entry.id   AF-A0A392PNY5-F1
#
_cell.length_a   1.000
_cell.length_b   1.000
_cell.length_c   1.000
_cell.angle_alpha   90.00
_cell.angle_beta   90.00
_cell.angle_gamma   90.00
#
_symmetry.space_group_name_H-M   'P 1'
#
loop_
_entity.id
_entity.type
_entity.pdbx_description
1 polymer ?
#
loop_
_entity_poly.entity_id
_entity_poly.type
_entity_poly.pdbx_seq_one_letter_code
_entity_poly.pdbx_strand_id
1 'polypeptide(L)'
;MQSIRIYAVDFFQYSCSEYRQIFHALLSGCSAGGLAAILNCDKFRSLLSTSTRVKCASDAGYFPHLKDVLGGFSFAKYFDNIVKLHGSAKNLPKSCTSKMKPKSL
;
A
#
# COMPACT_ATOMS: atom_id res chain seq x y z
N MET A 1 -5.60 7.95 18.83
CA MET A 1 -4.68 8.03 17.68
C MET A 1 -5.47 7.70 16.42
N GLN A 2 -5.85 8.72 15.66
CA GLN A 2 -6.78 8.58 14.55
C GLN A 2 -6.11 7.89 13.36
N SER A 3 -6.86 6.94 12.80
CA SER A 3 -6.55 6.10 11.66
C SER A 3 -5.93 6.89 10.51
N ILE A 4 -4.86 6.37 9.92
CA ILE A 4 -4.43 6.79 8.57
C ILE A 4 -5.58 6.43 7.63
N ARG A 5 -6.45 7.40 7.36
CA ARG A 5 -7.47 7.38 6.31
C ARG A 5 -6.91 8.25 5.19
N ILE A 6 -5.96 7.71 4.43
CA ILE A 6 -5.60 8.30 3.13
C ILE A 6 -6.73 7.89 2.17
N TYR A 7 -7.71 8.78 2.00
CA TYR A 7 -8.60 8.76 0.84
C TYR A 7 -8.03 9.75 -0.17
N ALA A 8 -6.93 9.38 -0.83
CA ALA A 8 -6.67 9.86 -2.17
C ALA A 8 -7.01 8.70 -3.08
N VAL A 9 -8.30 8.49 -3.28
CA VAL A 9 -8.77 7.70 -4.41
C VAL A 9 -8.92 8.74 -5.50
N ASP A 10 -8.04 8.74 -6.51
CA ASP A 10 -8.41 9.31 -7.81
C ASP A 10 -9.51 8.40 -8.35
N PHE A 11 -10.70 8.64 -7.84
CA PHE A 11 -11.91 8.09 -8.39
C PHE A 11 -12.04 8.84 -9.71
N PHE A 12 -11.74 8.17 -10.82
CA PHE A 12 -12.34 8.54 -12.09
C PHE A 12 -13.85 8.28 -11.97
N GLN A 13 -14.53 9.06 -11.12
CA GLN A 13 -15.97 9.07 -10.95
C GLN A 13 -16.49 10.24 -11.75
N TYR A 14 -16.96 9.94 -12.96
CA TYR A 14 -18.16 10.60 -13.42
C TYR A 14 -19.29 10.23 -12.44
N SER A 15 -19.37 10.94 -11.30
CA SER A 15 -20.43 10.76 -10.31
C SER A 15 -21.58 11.70 -10.63
N CYS A 16 -22.46 11.26 -11.52
CA CYS A 16 -23.83 11.77 -11.68
C CYS A 16 -24.72 10.62 -12.17
N SER A 17 -25.16 9.72 -11.29
CA SER A 17 -26.36 8.86 -11.41
C SER A 17 -26.32 7.74 -10.37
N GLU A 18 -27.46 7.50 -9.74
CA GLU A 18 -27.71 6.59 -8.61
C GLU A 18 -27.52 5.08 -8.94
N TYR A 19 -27.16 4.69 -10.16
CA TYR A 19 -27.02 3.28 -10.56
C TYR A 19 -25.94 3.01 -11.62
N ARG A 20 -24.66 3.32 -11.35
CA ARG A 20 -23.56 2.79 -12.18
C ARG A 20 -22.86 1.63 -11.49
N GLN A 21 -22.99 0.44 -12.06
CA GLN A 21 -22.04 -0.64 -11.81
C GLN A 21 -20.63 -0.14 -12.21
N ILE A 22 -19.69 -0.20 -11.26
CA ILE A 22 -18.30 0.13 -11.53
C ILE A 22 -17.67 -1.09 -12.20
N PHE A 23 -17.52 -1.05 -13.52
CA PHE A 23 -16.86 -2.14 -14.23
C PHE A 23 -15.35 -2.14 -14.01
N HIS A 24 -14.72 -0.97 -13.92
CA HIS A 24 -13.28 -0.82 -13.75
C HIS A 24 -12.96 0.17 -12.62
N ALA A 25 -11.96 -0.14 -11.79
CA ALA A 25 -11.45 0.76 -10.77
C ALA A 25 -9.92 0.73 -10.75
N LEU A 26 -9.30 1.89 -10.51
CA LEU A 26 -7.85 2.05 -10.38
C LEU A 26 -7.52 2.65 -9.02
N LEU A 27 -6.64 2.00 -8.27
CA LEU A 27 -6.01 2.60 -7.08
C LEU A 27 -4.58 3.01 -7.44
N SER A 28 -4.31 4.30 -7.47
CA SER A 28 -2.97 4.84 -7.72
C SER A 28 -2.51 5.76 -6.60
N GLY A 29 -1.20 6.01 -6.55
CA GLY A 29 -0.61 7.01 -5.67
C GLY A 29 0.87 7.23 -5.93
N CYS A 30 1.39 8.35 -5.46
CA CYS A 30 2.80 8.74 -5.56
C CYS A 30 3.50 8.65 -4.19
N SER A 31 4.76 8.23 -4.14
CA SER A 31 5.59 8.20 -2.92
C SER A 31 4.93 7.36 -1.81
N ALA A 32 4.65 7.94 -0.63
CA ALA A 32 3.90 7.27 0.44
C ALA A 32 2.52 6.78 -0.02
N GLY A 33 1.87 7.50 -0.94
CA GLY A 33 0.62 7.09 -1.58
C GLY A 33 0.79 5.88 -2.50
N GLY A 34 1.92 5.78 -3.21
CA GLY A 34 2.23 4.62 -4.06
C GLY A 34 2.45 3.36 -3.22
N LEU A 35 3.17 3.50 -2.11
CA LEU A 35 3.33 2.42 -1.13
C LEU A 35 1.97 2.00 -0.57
N ALA A 36 1.12 2.96 -0.22
CA ALA A 36 -0.24 2.69 0.25
C ALA A 36 -1.09 1.97 -0.80
N ALA A 37 -0.96 2.34 -2.08
CA ALA A 37 -1.66 1.70 -3.19
C ALA A 37 -1.30 0.21 -3.34
N ILE A 38 -0.01 -0.14 -3.22
CA ILE A 38 0.44 -1.54 -3.20
C ILE A 38 -0.13 -2.27 -1.98
N LEU A 39 0.06 -1.71 -0.78
CA LEU A 39 -0.29 -2.38 0.47
C LEU A 39 -1.80 -2.60 0.65
N ASN A 40 -2.63 -1.73 0.06
CA ASN A 40 -4.09 -1.78 0.21
C ASN A 40 -4.83 -2.29 -1.02
N CYS A 41 -4.13 -2.72 -2.07
CA CYS A 41 -4.76 -3.14 -3.33
C CYS A 41 -5.80 -4.26 -3.13
N ASP A 42 -5.46 -5.31 -2.37
CA ASP A 42 -6.37 -6.43 -2.09
C ASP A 42 -7.58 -5.99 -1.27
N LYS A 43 -7.36 -5.10 -0.29
CA LYS A 43 -8.44 -4.53 0.52
C LYS A 43 -9.36 -3.66 -0.33
N PHE A 44 -8.81 -2.81 -1.18
CA PHE A 44 -9.57 -1.99 -2.13
C PHE A 44 -10.42 -2.86 -3.05
N ARG A 45 -9.85 -3.96 -3.57
CA ARG A 45 -10.60 -4.94 -4.36
C ARG A 45 -11.74 -5.59 -3.58
N SER A 46 -11.54 -5.91 -2.30
CA SER A 46 -12.59 -6.52 -1.46
C SER A 46 -13.77 -5.60 -1.14
N LEU A 47 -13.60 -4.28 -1.29
CA LEU A 47 -14.67 -3.29 -1.08
C LEU A 47 -15.57 -3.11 -2.31
N LEU A 48 -15.17 -3.65 -3.45
CA LEU A 48 -15.87 -3.50 -4.73
C LEU A 48 -16.61 -4.78 -5.10
N SER A 49 -17.57 -4.66 -6.02
CA SER A 49 -18.31 -5.82 -6.51
C SER A 49 -17.38 -6.81 -7.22
N THR A 50 -17.73 -8.10 -7.21
CA THR A 50 -16.94 -9.15 -7.88
C THR A 50 -16.85 -8.96 -9.39
N SER A 51 -17.80 -8.25 -10.00
CA SER A 51 -17.78 -7.87 -11.42
C SER A 51 -16.86 -6.68 -11.72
N THR A 52 -16.34 -5.99 -10.70
CA THR A 52 -15.41 -4.86 -10.87
C THR A 52 -13.98 -5.35 -11.13
N ARG A 53 -13.41 -4.97 -12.27
CA ARG A 53 -11.98 -5.14 -12.57
C ARG A 53 -11.16 -4.07 -11.85
N VAL A 54 -10.38 -4.50 -10.88
CA VAL A 54 -9.49 -3.61 -10.12
C VAL A 54 -8.07 -3.70 -10.65
N LYS A 55 -7.44 -2.54 -10.87
CA LYS A 55 -6.02 -2.39 -11.11
C LYS A 55 -5.42 -1.48 -10.04
N CYS A 56 -4.14 -1.67 -9.73
CA CYS A 56 -3.41 -0.81 -8.80
C CYS A 56 -2.09 -0.40 -9.43
N ALA A 57 -1.70 0.86 -9.24
CA ALA A 57 -0.46 1.42 -9.77
C ALA A 57 0.27 2.20 -8.69
N SER A 58 1.55 1.93 -8.50
CA SER A 58 2.38 2.68 -7.55
C SER A 58 3.39 3.50 -8.32
N ASP A 59 3.31 4.82 -8.16
CA ASP A 59 4.32 5.75 -8.60
C ASP A 59 5.26 6.08 -7.43
N ALA A 60 6.57 5.97 -7.63
CA ALA A 60 7.61 6.23 -6.62
C ALA A 60 7.40 5.58 -5.22
N GLY A 61 6.55 4.55 -5.12
CA GLY A 61 6.17 3.93 -3.85
C GLY A 61 6.96 2.68 -3.47
N TYR A 62 7.96 2.29 -4.28
CA TYR A 62 8.81 1.15 -4.03
C TYR A 62 10.15 1.59 -3.42
N PHE A 63 10.43 1.13 -2.21
CA PHE A 63 11.68 1.41 -1.49
C PHE A 63 12.54 0.14 -1.48
N PRO A 64 13.70 0.14 -2.14
CA PRO A 64 14.46 -1.08 -2.34
C PRO A 64 15.23 -1.51 -1.09
N HIS A 65 15.32 -2.82 -0.87
CA HIS A 65 16.19 -3.41 0.15
C HIS A 65 17.60 -3.63 -0.40
N LEU A 66 18.36 -2.54 -0.57
CA LEU A 66 19.73 -2.54 -1.10
C LEU A 66 20.66 -1.64 -0.28
N LYS A 67 21.96 -1.79 -0.52
CA LYS A 67 22.99 -0.93 0.06
C LYS A 67 23.00 0.44 -0.61
N ASP A 68 23.10 1.50 0.18
CA ASP A 68 23.33 2.86 -0.32
C ASP A 68 24.77 3.06 -0.80
N VAL A 69 25.09 4.28 -1.25
CA VAL A 69 26.42 4.66 -1.76
C VAL A 69 27.54 4.57 -0.71
N LEU A 70 27.18 4.53 0.58
CA LEU A 70 28.11 4.34 1.69
C LEU A 70 28.20 2.87 2.13
N GLY A 71 27.52 1.96 1.43
CA GLY A 71 27.51 0.52 1.71
C GLY A 71 26.55 0.09 2.83
N GLY A 72 25.74 1.01 3.36
CA GLY A 72 24.80 0.76 4.45
C GLY A 72 23.39 0.42 3.97
N PHE A 73 22.58 -0.24 4.82
CA PHE A 73 21.16 -0.49 4.54
C PHE A 73 20.26 0.63 5.11
N SER A 74 20.51 1.88 4.72
CA SER A 74 19.83 3.05 5.30
C SER A 74 18.30 2.98 5.17
N PHE A 75 17.76 2.59 4.01
CA PHE A 75 16.32 2.41 3.83
C PHE A 75 15.75 1.34 4.75
N ALA A 76 16.42 0.20 4.91
CA ALA A 76 15.95 -0.86 5.79
C ALA A 76 15.87 -0.37 7.25
N LYS A 77 16.89 0.35 7.72
CA LYS A 77 16.90 0.95 9.07
C LYS A 77 15.79 1.98 9.25
N TYR A 78 15.58 2.85 8.28
CA TYR A 78 14.53 3.86 8.30
C TYR A 78 13.13 3.23 8.37
N PHE A 79 12.84 2.28 7.48
CA PHE A 79 11.55 1.58 7.49
C PHE A 79 11.35 0.70 8.71
N ASP A 80 12.41 0.12 9.28
CA ASP A 80 12.30 -0.63 10.52
C ASP A 80 11.79 0.24 11.69
N ASN A 81 12.30 1.47 11.77
CA ASN A 81 11.85 2.44 12.76
C ASN A 81 10.39 2.85 12.53
N ILE A 82 9.98 3.08 11.28
CA ILE A 82 8.57 3.38 10.93
C ILE A 82 7.66 2.23 11.32
N VAL A 83 8.03 0.99 10.98
CA VAL A 83 7.22 -0.20 11.28
C VAL A 83 7.07 -0.39 12.78
N LYS A 84 8.15 -0.21 13.56
CA LYS A 84 8.12 -0.26 15.03
C LYS A 84 7.25 0.86 15.61
N LEU A 85 7.48 2.10 15.19
CA LEU A 85 6.79 3.27 15.72
C LEU A 85 5.26 3.18 15.54
N HIS A 86 4.81 2.74 14.37
CA HIS A 86 3.39 2.67 14.05
C HIS A 86 2.76 1.29 14.30
N GLY A 87 3.56 0.29 14.67
CA GLY A 87 3.11 -1.10 14.79
C GLY A 87 2.46 -1.61 13.49
N SER A 88 2.97 -1.19 12.33
CA SER A 88 2.28 -1.36 11.05
C SER A 88 2.39 -2.78 10.48
N ALA A 89 3.29 -3.61 11.02
CA ALA A 89 3.47 -5.00 10.61
C ALA A 89 2.16 -5.82 10.67
N LYS A 90 1.26 -5.50 11.61
CA LYS A 90 -0.05 -6.16 11.75
C LYS A 90 -0.99 -5.95 10.56
N ASN A 91 -0.73 -4.94 9.73
CA ASN A 91 -1.54 -4.62 8.55
C ASN A 91 -1.01 -5.27 7.27
N LEU A 92 0.12 -5.98 7.34
CA LEU A 92 0.70 -6.68 6.19
C LEU A 92 0.10 -8.08 6.02
N PRO A 93 0.01 -8.61 4.79
CA PRO A 93 -0.44 -9.98 4.56
C PRO A 93 0.40 -11.00 5.34
N LYS A 94 -0.27 -11.98 5.95
CA LYS A 94 0.42 -13.07 6.68
C LYS A 94 1.41 -13.84 5.81
N SER A 95 1.10 -13.99 4.53
CA SER A 95 1.98 -14.64 3.53
C SER A 95 3.27 -13.87 3.25
N CYS A 96 3.30 -12.57 3.55
CA CYS A 96 4.49 -11.72 3.46
C CYS A 96 5.28 -11.79 4.77
N THR A 97 4.61 -11.56 5.90
CA THR A 97 5.28 -11.53 7.22
C THR A 97 5.83 -12.88 7.64
N SER A 98 5.24 -14.00 7.19
CA SER A 98 5.78 -15.35 7.44
C SER A 98 7.14 -15.61 6.78
N LYS A 99 7.51 -14.84 5.76
CA LYS A 99 8.80 -14.96 5.05
C LYS A 99 9.89 -14.07 5.64
N MET A 100 9.53 -13.18 6.56
CA MET A 100 10.51 -12.29 7.19
C MET A 100 11.41 -13.10 8.11
N LYS A 101 12.73 -12.92 7.98
CA LYS A 101 13.67 -13.54 8.92
C LYS A 101 13.42 -12.97 10.32
N PRO A 102 13.47 -13.80 11.38
CA PRO A 102 13.50 -13.28 12.73
C PRO A 102 14.72 -12.35 12.84
N LYS A 103 14.53 -11.19 13.47
CA LYS A 103 15.66 -10.31 13.75
C LYS A 103 16.61 -11.06 14.68
N SER A 104 17.85 -11.28 14.25
CA SER A 104 18.93 -11.58 15.19
C SER A 104 19.02 -10.40 16.14
N LEU A 105 18.84 -10.67 17.44
CA LEU A 105 19.13 -9.74 18.52
C LEU A 105 20.56 -9.22 18.41
#